data_AF-A0A973RX73-F1
#
_entry.id   AF-A0A973RX73-F1
#
_cell.length_a   1.000
_cell.length_b   1.000
_cell.length_c   1.000
_cell.angle_alpha   90.00
_cell.angle_beta   90.00
_cell.angle_gamma   90.00
#
_symmetry.space_group_name_H-M   'P 1'
#
loop_
_entity.id
_entity.type
_entity.pdbx_description
1 polymer ?
#
loop_
_entity_poly.entity_id
_entity_poly.type
_entity_poly.pdbx_seq_one_letter_code
_entity_poly.pdbx_strand_id
1 'polypeptide(L)'
;MKHVLGAVCGASALLLAVPAVAETTLTIATVNNGDMIRMQGLTGEFTKKNPDITVKWVTLEENVLRQRVTTDIATKGGQFDVLTIGTYEVPIWAKKGWLVPLANLGGDYDIADLLPKIKDAVSVDGKLYAAPFYGESSMVMYRTDLFEKAGLKMPEKPTWDFVIDAAKKLTDKSAGTYGICLRGKAGWGENMAFLSAMANSYGARWFDEKWQPQFNTPEWKTTLTTYVNLMKE
;
A
#
# COMPACT_ATOMS: atom_id res chain seq x y z
N MET A 1 21.49 -45.83 68.97
CA MET A 1 21.81 -45.30 67.61
C MET A 1 21.16 -46.25 66.62
N LYS A 2 19.98 -45.91 66.07
CA LYS A 2 19.79 -45.30 64.72
C LYS A 2 20.54 -46.14 63.66
N HIS A 3 19.90 -46.78 62.67
CA HIS A 3 19.03 -46.17 61.66
C HIS A 3 18.08 -47.19 60.99
N VAL A 4 16.87 -46.73 60.68
CA VAL A 4 15.87 -47.36 59.80
C VAL A 4 16.27 -47.09 58.34
N LEU A 5 16.38 -48.11 57.50
CA LEU A 5 16.51 -47.96 56.05
C LEU A 5 15.15 -48.25 55.40
N GLY A 6 14.44 -47.19 55.02
CA GLY A 6 13.22 -47.29 54.23
C GLY A 6 13.54 -47.44 52.74
N ALA A 7 12.91 -48.41 52.09
CA ALA A 7 12.99 -48.61 50.64
C ALA A 7 12.24 -47.48 49.91
N VAL A 8 12.96 -46.75 49.06
CA VAL A 8 12.38 -45.73 48.17
C VAL A 8 12.00 -46.42 46.86
N CYS A 9 10.70 -46.48 46.57
CA CYS A 9 10.18 -46.83 45.24
C CYS A 9 10.57 -45.73 44.24
N GLY A 10 11.35 -46.09 43.22
CA GLY A 10 11.64 -45.22 42.08
C GLY A 10 10.44 -45.12 41.15
N ALA A 11 9.82 -43.94 41.07
CA ALA A 11 8.89 -43.59 40.00
C ALA A 11 9.70 -42.94 38.86
N SER A 12 9.97 -43.70 37.79
CA SER A 12 10.52 -43.17 36.55
C SER A 12 9.43 -42.40 35.80
N ALA A 13 9.42 -41.08 35.93
CA ALA A 13 8.63 -40.22 35.04
C ALA A 13 9.33 -40.15 33.67
N LEU A 14 8.73 -40.77 32.65
CA LEU A 14 9.09 -40.48 31.25
C LEU A 14 8.66 -39.04 30.94
N LEU A 15 9.61 -38.11 30.95
CA LEU A 15 9.47 -36.81 30.32
C LEU A 15 9.44 -37.02 28.80
N LEU A 16 8.25 -36.93 28.20
CA LEU A 16 8.12 -36.79 26.76
C LEU A 16 8.75 -35.45 26.37
N ALA A 17 9.95 -35.49 25.78
CA ALA A 17 10.56 -34.34 25.16
C ALA A 17 9.75 -33.99 23.90
N VAL A 18 8.85 -33.02 24.03
CA VAL A 18 8.22 -32.39 22.87
C VAL A 18 9.32 -31.61 22.14
N PRO A 19 9.55 -31.83 20.83
CA PRO A 19 10.53 -31.05 20.10
C PRO A 19 10.15 -29.57 20.19
N ALA A 20 11.06 -28.74 20.72
CA ALA A 20 10.91 -27.31 20.71
C ALA A 20 11.01 -26.83 19.26
N VAL A 21 9.86 -26.64 18.62
CA VAL A 21 9.80 -26.00 17.31
C VAL A 21 10.18 -24.54 17.53
N ALA A 22 11.27 -24.08 16.91
CA ALA A 22 11.73 -22.71 17.05
C ALA A 22 10.67 -21.77 16.45
N GLU A 23 10.01 -21.00 17.31
CA GLU A 23 8.96 -20.07 16.92
C GLU A 23 9.57 -18.91 16.10
N THR A 24 9.22 -18.83 14.82
CA THR A 24 9.62 -17.74 13.94
C THR A 24 8.60 -16.62 14.05
N THR A 25 9.00 -15.40 14.40
CA THR A 25 8.11 -14.23 14.38
C THR A 25 8.40 -13.36 13.16
N LEU A 26 7.38 -13.13 12.33
CA LEU A 26 7.42 -12.16 11.24
C LEU A 26 6.81 -10.84 11.70
N THR A 27 7.56 -9.75 11.62
CA THR A 27 7.07 -8.39 11.84
C THR A 27 6.80 -7.72 10.49
N ILE A 28 5.52 -7.46 10.21
CA ILE A 28 5.07 -6.92 8.92
C ILE A 28 4.73 -5.43 9.07
N ALA A 29 5.45 -4.57 8.37
CA ALA A 29 5.11 -3.16 8.23
C ALA A 29 4.08 -2.98 7.10
N THR A 30 2.90 -2.44 7.40
CA THR A 30 1.82 -2.30 6.43
C THR A 30 1.02 -1.03 6.57
N VAL A 31 0.29 -0.67 5.51
CA VAL A 31 -0.56 0.52 5.46
C VAL A 31 -1.92 0.22 6.10
N ASN A 32 -2.55 1.22 6.70
CA ASN A 32 -3.85 1.11 7.37
C ASN A 32 -5.08 1.16 6.44
N ASN A 33 -4.96 0.69 5.18
CA ASN A 33 -6.10 0.68 4.27
C ASN A 33 -7.01 -0.56 4.51
N GLY A 34 -8.21 -0.55 3.90
CA GLY A 34 -9.23 -1.57 4.17
C GLY A 34 -8.79 -3.01 3.89
N ASP A 35 -8.12 -3.26 2.77
CA ASP A 35 -7.71 -4.61 2.38
C ASP A 35 -6.58 -5.15 3.27
N MET A 36 -5.67 -4.28 3.75
CA MET A 36 -4.63 -4.69 4.71
C MET A 36 -5.22 -5.02 6.08
N ILE A 37 -6.20 -4.25 6.55
CA ILE A 37 -6.93 -4.57 7.79
C ILE A 37 -7.70 -5.89 7.65
N ARG A 38 -8.30 -6.15 6.48
CA ARG A 38 -8.93 -7.44 6.20
C ARG A 38 -7.92 -8.59 6.24
N MET A 39 -6.75 -8.42 5.62
CA MET A 39 -5.65 -9.39 5.65
C MET A 39 -5.21 -9.70 7.09
N GLN A 40 -5.10 -8.69 7.95
CA GLN A 40 -4.80 -8.88 9.37
C GLN A 40 -5.80 -9.81 10.05
N GLY A 41 -7.10 -9.63 9.79
CA GLY A 41 -8.15 -10.51 10.29
C GLY A 41 -8.07 -11.96 9.77
N LEU A 42 -7.39 -12.19 8.65
CA LEU A 42 -7.19 -13.50 8.04
C LEU A 42 -5.86 -14.17 8.46
N THR A 43 -5.03 -13.51 9.28
CA THR A 43 -3.74 -14.05 9.76
C THR A 43 -3.88 -15.42 10.41
N GLY A 44 -5.00 -15.68 11.08
CA GLY A 44 -5.26 -16.98 11.71
C GLY A 44 -5.29 -18.15 10.72
N GLU A 45 -5.68 -17.92 9.47
CA GLU A 45 -5.63 -18.96 8.42
C GLU A 45 -4.20 -19.28 8.00
N PHE A 46 -3.31 -18.29 8.01
CA PHE A 46 -1.89 -18.49 7.74
C PHE A 46 -1.21 -19.25 8.88
N THR A 47 -1.42 -18.84 10.13
CA THR A 47 -0.76 -19.48 11.28
C THR A 47 -1.29 -20.88 11.58
N LYS A 48 -2.56 -21.19 11.25
CA LYS A 48 -3.06 -22.58 11.28
C LYS A 48 -2.31 -23.50 10.32
N LYS A 49 -1.91 -22.99 9.14
CA LYS A 49 -1.15 -23.75 8.13
C LYS A 49 0.36 -23.75 8.41
N ASN A 50 0.85 -22.79 9.18
CA ASN A 50 2.26 -22.62 9.53
C ASN A 50 2.37 -22.41 11.06
N PRO A 51 2.18 -23.49 11.86
CA PRO A 51 2.03 -23.38 13.32
C PRO A 51 3.30 -22.93 14.05
N ASP A 52 4.44 -22.96 13.37
CA ASP A 52 5.75 -22.50 13.83
C ASP A 52 6.01 -21.02 13.55
N ILE A 53 5.09 -20.33 12.85
CA ILE A 53 5.23 -18.92 12.48
C ILE A 53 4.17 -18.08 13.18
N THR A 54 4.60 -17.03 13.88
CA THR A 54 3.75 -15.96 14.40
C THR A 54 3.91 -14.68 13.60
N VAL A 55 2.84 -13.89 13.51
CA VAL A 55 2.83 -12.65 12.72
C VAL A 55 2.48 -11.47 13.62
N LYS A 56 3.31 -10.44 13.58
CA LYS A 56 3.09 -9.14 14.23
C LYS A 56 2.90 -8.08 13.17
N TRP A 57 1.98 -7.16 13.41
CA TRP A 57 1.64 -6.10 12.47
C TRP A 57 2.04 -4.74 13.02
N VAL A 58 2.74 -3.97 12.19
CA VAL A 58 3.00 -2.55 12.40
C VAL A 58 2.19 -1.79 11.34
N THR A 59 0.95 -1.49 11.69
CA THR A 59 -0.01 -0.80 10.82
C THR A 59 0.16 0.71 10.96
N LEU A 60 0.46 1.38 9.86
CA LEU A 60 0.77 2.80 9.84
C LEU A 60 -0.03 3.52 8.75
N GLU A 61 -0.22 4.82 8.95
CA GLU A 61 -0.66 5.69 7.86
C GLU A 61 0.46 5.79 6.80
N GLU A 62 0.08 5.86 5.52
CA GLU A 62 0.97 5.70 4.36
C GLU A 62 2.24 6.58 4.37
N ASN A 63 2.13 7.87 4.69
CA ASN A 63 3.30 8.75 4.78
C ASN A 63 4.28 8.28 5.88
N VAL A 64 3.75 7.89 7.03
CA VAL A 64 4.55 7.38 8.17
C VAL A 64 5.17 6.02 7.83
N LEU A 65 4.41 5.15 7.18
CA LEU A 65 4.88 3.85 6.69
C LEU A 65 6.10 4.04 5.78
N ARG A 66 5.95 4.83 4.72
CA ARG A 66 7.01 5.09 3.74
C ARG A 66 8.26 5.64 4.40
N GLN A 67 8.12 6.60 5.33
CA GLN A 67 9.25 7.15 6.05
C GLN A 67 9.95 6.05 6.88
N ARG A 68 9.22 5.30 7.70
CA ARG A 68 9.80 4.29 8.59
C ARG A 68 10.43 3.13 7.84
N VAL A 69 9.76 2.61 6.82
CA VAL A 69 10.27 1.51 5.98
C VAL A 69 11.51 1.97 5.22
N THR A 70 11.52 3.17 4.64
CA THR A 70 12.69 3.72 3.96
C THR A 70 13.88 3.85 4.91
N THR A 71 13.65 4.35 6.13
CA THR A 71 14.71 4.43 7.15
C THR A 71 15.23 3.05 7.50
N ASP A 72 14.35 2.10 7.83
CA ASP A 72 14.74 0.75 8.27
C ASP A 72 15.56 0.01 7.22
N ILE A 73 15.11 0.01 5.95
CA ILE A 73 15.81 -0.69 4.88
C ILE A 73 17.14 -0.02 4.51
N ALA A 74 17.20 1.32 4.51
CA ALA A 74 18.41 2.06 4.16
C ALA A 74 19.51 1.94 5.22
N THR A 75 19.13 1.85 6.50
CA THR A 75 20.08 1.70 7.62
C THR A 75 20.33 0.25 8.00
N LYS A 76 19.63 -0.71 7.39
CA LYS A 76 19.61 -2.13 7.78
C LYS A 76 19.20 -2.29 9.26
N GLY A 77 18.16 -1.56 9.66
CA GLY A 77 17.70 -1.48 11.05
C GLY A 77 17.06 -2.76 11.59
N GLY A 78 16.61 -3.67 10.72
CA GLY A 78 16.07 -4.98 11.08
C GLY A 78 14.79 -4.90 11.91
N GLN A 79 14.02 -3.82 11.78
CA GLN A 79 12.75 -3.67 12.50
C GLN A 79 11.61 -4.44 11.85
N PHE A 80 11.70 -4.70 10.54
CA PHE A 80 10.64 -5.34 9.77
C PHE A 80 11.18 -6.46 8.88
N ASP A 81 10.46 -7.58 8.84
CA ASP A 81 10.80 -8.76 8.03
C ASP A 81 10.08 -8.73 6.67
N VAL A 82 8.85 -8.21 6.65
CA VAL A 82 8.03 -8.07 5.44
C VAL A 82 7.53 -6.63 5.33
N LEU A 83 7.67 -6.06 4.14
CA LEU A 83 7.38 -4.65 3.87
C LEU A 83 6.24 -4.52 2.87
N THR A 84 5.22 -3.73 3.19
CA THR A 84 4.29 -3.23 2.19
C THR A 84 4.93 -2.03 1.48
N ILE A 85 5.27 -2.19 0.20
CA ILE A 85 5.99 -1.21 -0.61
C ILE A 85 5.30 -1.04 -1.96
N GLY A 86 5.46 0.14 -2.57
CA GLY A 86 4.86 0.46 -3.85
C GLY A 86 5.74 0.07 -5.04
N THR A 87 5.14 0.16 -6.23
CA THR A 87 5.83 -0.03 -7.52
C THR A 87 6.89 1.04 -7.79
N TYR A 88 6.87 2.16 -7.06
CA TYR A 88 7.91 3.19 -7.11
C TYR A 88 9.20 2.70 -6.44
N GLU A 89 9.10 2.12 -5.25
CA GLU A 89 10.23 1.72 -4.42
C GLU A 89 10.90 0.45 -4.94
N VAL A 90 10.11 -0.56 -5.35
CA VAL A 90 10.60 -1.90 -5.71
C VAL A 90 11.78 -1.87 -6.68
N PRO A 91 11.70 -1.26 -7.88
CA PRO A 91 12.81 -1.28 -8.82
C PRO A 91 14.04 -0.51 -8.34
N ILE A 92 13.86 0.56 -7.54
CA ILE A 92 14.96 1.36 -7.00
C ILE A 92 15.72 0.55 -5.94
N TRP A 93 15.00 -0.10 -5.02
CA TRP A 93 15.58 -0.85 -3.92
C TRP A 93 16.14 -2.19 -4.38
N ALA A 94 15.51 -2.85 -5.35
CA ALA A 94 16.05 -4.04 -6.01
C ALA A 94 17.41 -3.76 -6.67
N LYS A 95 17.54 -2.66 -7.44
CA LYS A 95 18.84 -2.26 -8.06
C LYS A 95 19.92 -1.91 -7.03
N LYS A 96 19.53 -1.48 -5.83
CA LYS A 96 20.46 -1.25 -4.71
C LYS A 96 20.82 -2.54 -3.95
N GLY A 97 20.21 -3.67 -4.29
CA GLY A 97 20.40 -4.94 -3.60
C GLY A 97 19.78 -4.97 -2.19
N TRP A 98 18.77 -4.13 -1.94
CA TRP A 98 18.12 -4.03 -0.62
C TRP A 98 16.96 -5.02 -0.45
N LEU A 99 16.40 -5.50 -1.56
CA LEU A 99 15.31 -6.48 -1.57
C LEU A 99 15.83 -7.87 -1.96
N VAL A 100 15.29 -8.89 -1.32
CA VAL A 100 15.53 -10.30 -1.68
C VAL A 100 14.65 -10.65 -2.90
N PRO A 101 15.20 -11.28 -3.95
CA PRO A 101 14.38 -11.76 -5.05
C PRO A 101 13.46 -12.91 -4.60
N LEU A 102 12.20 -12.87 -5.01
CA LEU A 102 11.18 -13.85 -4.69
C LEU A 102 11.25 -15.06 -5.65
N ALA A 103 12.32 -15.83 -5.57
CA ALA A 103 12.58 -16.96 -6.46
C ALA A 103 11.83 -18.26 -6.07
N ASN A 104 11.44 -18.39 -4.79
CA ASN A 104 10.91 -19.63 -4.21
C ASN A 104 9.52 -19.43 -3.60
N LEU A 105 8.56 -18.91 -4.39
CA LEU A 105 7.18 -18.70 -3.92
C LEU A 105 6.34 -19.99 -3.84
N GLY A 106 6.94 -21.15 -4.17
CA GLY A 106 6.26 -22.44 -4.24
C GLY A 106 5.66 -22.71 -5.61
N GLY A 107 5.45 -23.99 -5.93
CA GLY A 107 4.91 -24.42 -7.24
C GLY A 107 3.45 -23.99 -7.49
N ASP A 108 2.72 -23.70 -6.41
CA ASP A 108 1.31 -23.27 -6.47
C ASP A 108 1.17 -21.76 -6.75
N TYR A 109 2.27 -20.99 -6.73
CA TYR A 109 2.23 -19.58 -7.07
C TYR A 109 2.48 -19.36 -8.57
N ASP A 110 1.40 -19.15 -9.31
CA ASP A 110 1.47 -18.88 -10.75
C ASP A 110 1.84 -17.42 -11.04
N ILE A 111 3.13 -17.17 -11.32
CA ILE A 111 3.62 -15.84 -11.71
C ILE A 111 3.03 -15.39 -13.06
N ALA A 112 2.61 -16.31 -13.93
CA ALA A 112 2.04 -15.98 -15.23
C ALA A 112 0.61 -15.43 -15.13
N ASP A 113 -0.10 -15.69 -14.02
CA ASP A 113 -1.43 -15.16 -13.74
C ASP A 113 -1.41 -13.67 -13.33
N LEU A 114 -0.24 -13.14 -12.97
CA LEU A 114 -0.10 -11.72 -12.66
C LEU A 114 -0.32 -10.85 -13.90
N LEU A 115 -1.11 -9.78 -13.74
CA LEU A 115 -1.28 -8.76 -14.78
C LEU A 115 0.10 -8.25 -15.27
N PRO A 116 0.41 -8.30 -16.58
CA PRO A 116 1.77 -8.06 -17.08
C PRO A 116 2.38 -6.73 -16.60
N LYS A 117 1.63 -5.62 -16.66
CA LYS A 117 2.13 -4.31 -16.22
C LYS A 117 2.43 -4.23 -14.73
N ILE A 118 1.68 -4.95 -13.91
CA ILE A 118 1.94 -5.02 -12.47
C ILE A 118 3.18 -5.87 -12.22
N LYS A 119 3.28 -7.05 -12.85
CA LYS A 119 4.45 -7.93 -12.76
C LYS A 119 5.73 -7.20 -13.16
N ASP A 120 5.71 -6.50 -14.29
CA ASP A 120 6.86 -5.74 -14.81
C ASP A 120 7.28 -4.64 -13.83
N ALA A 121 6.31 -3.95 -13.21
CA ALA A 121 6.58 -2.87 -12.27
C ALA A 121 7.25 -3.32 -10.96
N VAL A 122 7.11 -4.60 -10.58
CA VAL A 122 7.74 -5.19 -9.39
C VAL A 122 8.88 -6.16 -9.71
N SER A 123 9.34 -6.16 -10.97
CA SER A 123 10.43 -7.01 -11.43
C SER A 123 11.63 -6.19 -11.92
N VAL A 124 12.84 -6.71 -11.73
CA VAL A 124 14.08 -6.12 -12.26
C VAL A 124 14.92 -7.26 -12.84
N ASP A 125 15.42 -7.07 -14.07
CA ASP A 125 16.25 -8.05 -14.79
C ASP A 125 15.64 -9.45 -14.81
N GLY A 126 14.33 -9.52 -15.03
CA GLY A 126 13.56 -10.77 -15.11
C GLY A 126 13.27 -11.45 -13.75
N LYS A 127 13.65 -10.84 -12.63
CA LYS A 127 13.42 -11.37 -11.28
C LYS A 127 12.34 -10.56 -10.56
N LEU A 128 11.42 -11.27 -9.91
CA LEU A 128 10.38 -10.68 -9.07
C LEU A 128 10.97 -10.26 -7.71
N TYR A 129 10.72 -9.02 -7.26
CA TYR A 129 11.23 -8.50 -5.98
C TYR A 129 10.14 -8.13 -4.97
N ALA A 130 8.88 -8.08 -5.40
CA ALA A 130 7.72 -7.97 -4.53
C ALA A 130 6.55 -8.78 -5.12
N ALA A 131 5.73 -9.36 -4.26
CA ALA A 131 4.49 -10.03 -4.66
C ALA A 131 3.36 -8.99 -4.64
N PRO A 132 2.65 -8.76 -5.77
CA PRO A 132 1.55 -7.81 -5.79
C PRO A 132 0.37 -8.30 -4.92
N PHE A 133 0.03 -7.54 -3.87
CA PHE A 133 -1.14 -7.86 -3.04
C PHE A 133 -2.44 -7.27 -3.63
N TYR A 134 -2.36 -6.07 -4.20
CA TYR A 134 -3.40 -5.46 -5.02
C TYR A 134 -2.76 -4.48 -6.02
N GLY A 135 -3.50 -4.11 -7.05
CA GLY A 135 -3.13 -3.07 -8.01
C GLY A 135 -4.27 -2.07 -8.17
N GLU A 136 -3.93 -0.82 -8.50
CA GLU A 136 -4.92 0.23 -8.68
C GLU A 136 -4.62 1.14 -9.88
N SER A 137 -5.66 1.82 -10.34
CA SER A 137 -5.59 2.97 -11.23
C SER A 137 -6.53 4.06 -10.67
N SER A 138 -6.67 5.18 -11.37
CA SER A 138 -7.56 6.26 -10.97
C SER A 138 -8.75 6.37 -11.93
N MET A 139 -9.93 6.62 -11.35
CA MET A 139 -11.17 6.83 -12.10
C MET A 139 -12.09 7.78 -11.33
N VAL A 140 -13.13 8.28 -12.00
CA VAL A 140 -14.18 9.08 -11.36
C VAL A 140 -15.20 8.16 -10.69
N MET A 141 -15.40 8.34 -9.39
CA MET A 141 -16.55 7.79 -8.67
C MET A 141 -17.55 8.91 -8.44
N TYR A 142 -18.84 8.64 -8.66
CA TYR A 142 -19.89 9.66 -8.54
C TYR A 142 -21.18 9.09 -7.95
N ARG A 143 -22.04 9.99 -7.42
CA ARG A 143 -23.34 9.66 -6.85
C ARG A 143 -24.42 9.74 -7.92
N THR A 144 -24.90 8.57 -8.36
CA THR A 144 -25.91 8.45 -9.43
C THR A 144 -27.21 9.16 -9.09
N ASP A 145 -27.66 9.07 -7.83
CA ASP A 145 -28.87 9.72 -7.33
C ASP A 145 -28.77 11.25 -7.32
N LEU A 146 -27.60 11.80 -6.95
CA LEU A 146 -27.36 13.24 -7.02
C LEU A 146 -27.30 13.74 -8.47
N PHE A 147 -26.68 12.95 -9.35
CA PHE A 147 -26.65 13.24 -10.79
C PHE A 147 -28.06 13.23 -11.39
N GLU A 148 -28.86 12.22 -11.09
CA GLU A 148 -30.26 12.11 -11.55
C GLU A 148 -31.10 13.28 -11.05
N LYS A 149 -31.03 13.61 -9.76
CA LYS A 149 -31.73 14.77 -9.17
C LYS A 149 -31.34 16.09 -9.84
N ALA A 150 -30.09 16.22 -10.27
CA ALA A 150 -29.58 17.39 -10.98
C ALA A 150 -29.83 17.36 -12.50
N GLY A 151 -30.41 16.28 -13.05
CA GLY A 151 -30.57 16.10 -14.50
C GLY A 151 -29.23 15.98 -15.24
N LEU A 152 -28.20 15.45 -14.59
CA LEU A 152 -26.87 15.23 -15.14
C LEU A 152 -26.69 13.77 -15.57
N LYS A 153 -25.86 13.54 -16.59
CA LYS A 153 -25.39 12.21 -17.00
C LYS A 153 -23.87 12.22 -17.10
N MET A 154 -23.20 11.29 -16.43
CA MET A 154 -21.74 11.15 -16.50
C MET A 154 -21.33 10.58 -17.87
N PRO A 155 -20.48 11.27 -18.65
CA PRO A 155 -19.90 10.70 -19.86
C PRO A 155 -18.94 9.55 -19.54
N GLU A 156 -18.76 8.62 -20.48
CA GLU A 156 -17.76 7.54 -20.34
C GLU A 156 -16.32 8.08 -20.21
N LYS A 157 -16.06 9.23 -20.85
CA LYS A 157 -14.75 9.91 -20.86
C LYS A 157 -14.94 11.38 -20.47
N PRO A 158 -15.16 11.69 -19.18
CA PRO A 158 -15.43 13.06 -18.75
C PRO A 158 -14.17 13.94 -18.90
N THR A 159 -14.38 15.20 -19.26
CA THR A 159 -13.33 16.23 -19.20
C THR A 159 -13.31 16.88 -17.82
N TRP A 160 -12.20 17.53 -17.46
CA TRP A 160 -12.14 18.33 -16.24
C TRP A 160 -13.20 19.42 -16.19
N ASP A 161 -13.48 20.09 -17.32
CA ASP A 161 -14.54 21.11 -17.40
C ASP A 161 -15.90 20.53 -17.01
N PHE A 162 -16.26 19.35 -17.54
CA PHE A 162 -17.49 18.66 -17.14
C PHE A 162 -17.51 18.31 -15.65
N VAL A 163 -16.40 17.79 -15.12
CA VAL A 163 -16.30 17.43 -13.69
C VAL A 163 -16.45 18.65 -12.79
N ILE A 164 -15.84 19.78 -13.17
CA ILE A 164 -15.93 21.06 -12.45
C ILE A 164 -17.36 21.57 -12.45
N ASP A 165 -18.02 21.59 -13.61
CA ASP A 165 -19.41 22.08 -13.73
C ASP A 165 -20.39 21.17 -12.99
N ALA A 166 -20.20 19.85 -13.06
CA ALA A 166 -20.98 18.90 -12.29
C ALA A 166 -20.78 19.11 -10.79
N ALA A 167 -19.54 19.27 -10.32
CA ALA A 167 -19.24 19.52 -8.92
C ALA A 167 -19.92 20.81 -8.43
N LYS A 168 -19.82 21.91 -9.17
CA LYS A 168 -20.51 23.18 -8.85
C LYS A 168 -22.01 23.01 -8.72
N LYS A 169 -22.63 22.30 -9.66
CA LYS A 169 -24.09 22.08 -9.68
C LYS A 169 -24.57 21.19 -8.53
N LEU A 170 -23.72 20.28 -8.07
CA LEU A 170 -24.04 19.31 -7.02
C LEU A 170 -23.70 19.80 -5.61
N THR A 171 -22.91 20.86 -5.47
CA THR A 171 -22.58 21.44 -4.18
C THR A 171 -23.80 22.11 -3.55
N ASP A 172 -24.17 21.65 -2.36
CA ASP A 172 -25.14 22.27 -1.46
C ASP A 172 -24.53 22.32 -0.06
N LYS A 173 -23.79 23.41 0.23
CA LYS A 173 -23.10 23.60 1.51
C LYS A 173 -24.09 23.67 2.69
N SER A 174 -25.33 24.09 2.46
CA SER A 174 -26.35 24.17 3.51
C SER A 174 -26.80 22.77 3.98
N ALA A 175 -26.81 21.82 3.05
CA ALA A 175 -27.07 20.41 3.32
C ALA A 175 -25.78 19.59 3.60
N GLY A 176 -24.62 20.24 3.71
CA GLY A 176 -23.34 19.57 3.89
C GLY A 176 -22.92 18.68 2.71
N THR A 177 -23.47 18.92 1.52
CA THR A 177 -23.14 18.20 0.29
C THR A 177 -22.09 18.97 -0.50
N TYR A 178 -20.95 18.34 -0.77
CA TYR A 178 -19.89 18.90 -1.60
C TYR A 178 -19.85 18.12 -2.92
N GLY A 179 -19.89 18.81 -4.05
CA GLY A 179 -19.98 18.16 -5.36
C GLY A 179 -18.73 17.40 -5.77
N ILE A 180 -17.60 17.62 -5.09
CA ILE A 180 -16.36 16.85 -5.27
C ILE A 180 -15.56 16.79 -3.97
N CYS A 181 -14.75 15.75 -3.83
CA CYS A 181 -13.70 15.65 -2.84
C CYS A 181 -12.42 15.12 -3.50
N LEU A 182 -11.28 15.76 -3.23
CA LEU A 182 -9.97 15.41 -3.79
C LEU A 182 -8.91 15.37 -2.68
N ARG A 183 -7.77 14.72 -2.94
CA ARG A 183 -6.69 14.58 -1.95
C ARG A 183 -6.03 15.94 -1.67
N GLY A 184 -6.22 16.47 -0.46
CA GLY A 184 -5.59 17.71 0.00
C GLY A 184 -4.42 17.54 0.98
N LYS A 185 -4.24 16.33 1.54
CA LYS A 185 -3.19 16.05 2.53
C LYS A 185 -1.81 16.03 1.87
N ALA A 186 -0.86 16.77 2.44
CA ALA A 186 0.50 16.83 1.93
C ALA A 186 1.21 15.46 2.05
N GLY A 187 1.77 14.99 0.94
CA GLY A 187 2.58 13.76 0.88
C GLY A 187 2.87 13.37 -0.57
N TRP A 188 4.03 12.79 -0.82
CA TRP A 188 4.47 12.50 -2.19
C TRP A 188 3.56 11.49 -2.91
N GLY A 189 3.00 10.52 -2.18
CA GLY A 189 1.98 9.59 -2.69
C GLY A 189 0.54 9.95 -2.30
N GLU A 190 0.34 11.10 -1.64
CA GLU A 190 -0.97 11.59 -1.19
C GLU A 190 -1.52 12.63 -2.20
N ASN A 191 -1.56 13.92 -1.85
CA ASN A 191 -1.97 14.96 -2.77
C ASN A 191 -1.10 15.02 -4.03
N MET A 192 0.21 14.76 -3.93
CA MET A 192 1.11 14.85 -5.08
C MET A 192 0.90 13.72 -6.08
N ALA A 193 0.42 12.54 -5.65
CA ALA A 193 0.02 11.49 -6.59
C ALA A 193 -1.18 11.95 -7.43
N PHE A 194 -2.21 12.50 -6.78
CA PHE A 194 -3.38 13.05 -7.47
C PHE A 194 -3.00 14.22 -8.38
N LEU A 195 -2.29 15.22 -7.84
CA LEU A 195 -1.92 16.43 -8.59
C LEU A 195 -1.01 16.13 -9.76
N SER A 196 -0.08 15.18 -9.65
CA SER A 196 0.77 14.78 -10.77
C SER A 196 -0.03 14.13 -11.89
N ALA A 197 -0.95 13.22 -11.55
CA ALA A 197 -1.81 12.59 -12.54
C ALA A 197 -2.75 13.60 -13.22
N MET A 198 -3.31 14.53 -12.44
CA MET A 198 -4.09 15.64 -12.96
C MET A 198 -3.25 16.53 -13.88
N ALA A 199 -2.02 16.89 -13.48
CA ALA A 199 -1.13 17.75 -14.24
C ALA A 199 -0.80 17.17 -15.63
N ASN A 200 -0.58 15.85 -15.71
CA ASN A 200 -0.35 15.17 -16.97
C ASN A 200 -1.51 15.36 -17.96
N SER A 201 -2.77 15.40 -17.48
CA SER A 201 -3.95 15.64 -18.33
C SER A 201 -4.03 17.09 -18.85
N TYR A 202 -3.35 18.04 -18.18
CA TYR A 202 -3.16 19.41 -18.63
C TYR A 202 -1.88 19.59 -19.48
N GLY A 203 -1.17 18.51 -19.80
CA GLY A 203 0.08 18.56 -20.57
C GLY A 203 1.31 18.97 -19.75
N ALA A 204 1.18 19.09 -18.43
CA ALA A 204 2.31 19.37 -17.57
C ALA A 204 3.23 18.14 -17.46
N ARG A 205 4.48 18.39 -17.06
CA ARG A 205 5.49 17.37 -16.77
C ARG A 205 6.34 17.83 -15.60
N TRP A 206 6.92 16.92 -14.83
CA TRP A 206 7.77 17.32 -13.69
C TRP A 206 9.09 17.97 -14.14
N PHE A 207 9.73 17.36 -15.14
CA PHE A 207 11.03 17.75 -15.67
C PHE A 207 11.02 17.79 -17.20
N ASP A 208 11.89 18.61 -17.79
CA ASP A 208 12.25 18.47 -19.20
C ASP A 208 13.33 17.39 -19.40
N GLU A 209 13.75 17.16 -20.65
CA GLU A 209 14.78 16.17 -21.01
C GLU A 209 16.18 16.50 -20.47
N LYS A 210 16.38 17.72 -19.96
CA LYS A 210 17.61 18.18 -19.29
C LYS A 210 17.47 18.17 -17.76
N TRP A 211 16.44 17.50 -17.25
CA TRP A 211 16.12 17.41 -15.82
C TRP A 211 15.85 18.78 -15.16
N GLN A 212 15.46 19.79 -15.92
CA GLN A 212 15.06 21.08 -15.35
C GLN A 212 13.62 21.00 -14.86
N PRO A 213 13.34 21.35 -13.58
CA PRO A 213 11.97 21.38 -13.06
C PRO A 213 11.07 22.32 -13.86
N GLN A 214 9.81 21.94 -14.07
CA GLN A 214 8.88 22.69 -14.94
C GLN A 214 7.73 23.34 -14.16
N PHE A 215 7.81 23.48 -12.83
CA PHE A 215 6.70 23.99 -12.01
C PHE A 215 6.24 25.41 -12.36
N ASN A 216 7.09 26.19 -13.04
CA ASN A 216 6.81 27.56 -13.48
C ASN A 216 6.17 27.64 -14.89
N THR A 217 5.79 26.52 -15.50
CA THR A 217 5.15 26.53 -16.82
C THR A 217 3.63 26.80 -16.74
N PRO A 218 3.01 27.24 -17.85
CA PRO A 218 1.56 27.48 -17.90
C PRO A 218 0.71 26.26 -17.51
N GLU A 219 1.16 25.05 -17.83
CA GLU A 219 0.41 23.81 -17.59
C GLU A 219 0.31 23.49 -16.10
N TRP A 220 1.42 23.62 -15.35
CA TRP A 220 1.42 23.47 -13.89
C TRP A 220 0.60 24.56 -13.21
N LYS A 221 0.74 25.82 -13.68
CA LYS A 221 -0.08 26.93 -13.16
C LYS A 221 -1.57 26.65 -13.36
N THR A 222 -1.96 26.20 -14.54
CA THR A 222 -3.36 25.87 -14.87
C THR A 222 -3.86 24.75 -13.98
N THR A 223 -3.12 23.65 -13.88
CA THR A 223 -3.47 22.50 -13.02
C THR A 223 -3.74 22.93 -11.59
N LEU A 224 -2.80 23.65 -10.97
CA LEU A 224 -2.89 24.00 -9.56
C LEU A 224 -3.95 25.08 -9.30
N THR A 225 -4.12 26.03 -10.22
CA THR A 225 -5.19 27.04 -10.15
C THR A 225 -6.55 26.37 -10.23
N THR A 226 -6.75 25.44 -11.17
CA THR A 226 -8.00 24.69 -11.31
C THR A 226 -8.30 23.88 -10.06
N TYR A 227 -7.32 23.12 -9.55
CA TYR A 227 -7.47 22.36 -8.31
C TYR A 227 -7.86 23.25 -7.12
N VAL A 228 -7.14 24.35 -6.91
CA VAL A 228 -7.39 25.25 -5.77
C VAL A 228 -8.76 25.92 -5.87
N ASN A 229 -9.16 26.35 -7.07
CA ASN A 229 -10.48 26.97 -7.27
C ASN A 229 -11.59 25.95 -7.01
N LEU A 230 -11.48 24.76 -7.59
CA LEU A 230 -12.45 23.68 -7.42
C LEU A 230 -12.62 23.25 -5.96
N MET A 231 -11.54 23.26 -5.17
CA MET A 231 -11.60 22.88 -3.75
C MET A 231 -12.07 23.99 -2.81
N LYS A 232 -12.14 25.26 -3.27
CA LYS A 232 -12.62 26.40 -2.49
C LYS A 232 -14.10 26.70 -2.70
N GLU A 233 -14.57 26.49 -3.93
CA GLU A 233 -15.96 26.71 -4.35
C GLU A 233 -16.94 25.73 -3.69
#